data_AF-A0A6F9BAY6-F1
#
_entry.id   AF-A0A6F9BAY6-F1
#
_cell.length_a   1.000
_cell.length_b   1.000
_cell.length_c   1.000
_cell.angle_alpha   90.00
_cell.angle_beta   90.00
_cell.angle_gamma   90.00
#
_symmetry.space_group_name_H-M   'P 1'
#
loop_
_entity.id
_entity.type
_entity.pdbx_description
1 polymer ?
#
loop_
_entity_poly.entity_id
_entity_poly.type
_entity_poly.pdbx_seq_one_letter_code
_entity_poly.pdbx_strand_id
1 'polypeptide(L)'
;MFALLVCILTLHEVYSVCNVVNICPDSTAVQAEILNQHNAFRRAVTPTARDMLKMSWSEEAAASVQAWVNTCSMAHGPPSSRMLGSYEMGENLFMSGTSKNWTEIVTAWHSEVVWNSSYKVGCGVALCPGSVYFYGCQYYRAGNYRGVAPYKEGATCADCPNSCENKLCTNPCPYINKYVNCAAMKEQAGCSNPLVYAWCPALCLCTTKIIPIAKK
;
A
#
# COMPACT_ATOMS: atom_id res chain seq x y z
N MET A 1 -29.00 13.95 48.84
CA MET A 1 -28.91 12.78 47.96
C MET A 1 -29.15 13.23 46.53
N PHE A 2 -28.09 13.61 45.81
CA PHE A 2 -28.14 13.87 44.38
C PHE A 2 -27.54 12.65 43.68
N ALA A 3 -28.37 11.88 42.99
CA ALA A 3 -27.91 10.78 42.15
C ALA A 3 -27.45 11.38 40.80
N LEU A 4 -26.13 11.38 40.57
CA LEU A 4 -25.55 11.66 39.26
C LEU A 4 -25.83 10.48 38.34
N LEU A 5 -26.72 10.69 37.36
CA LEU A 5 -26.95 9.76 36.27
C LEU A 5 -25.74 9.82 35.33
N VAL A 6 -24.85 8.82 35.40
CA VAL A 6 -23.78 8.65 34.41
C VAL A 6 -24.40 8.05 33.15
N CYS A 7 -24.65 8.89 32.15
CA CYS A 7 -25.02 8.43 30.82
C CYS A 7 -23.76 7.90 30.14
N ILE A 8 -23.52 6.59 30.28
CA ILE A 8 -22.49 5.89 29.48
C ILE A 8 -23.06 5.76 28.07
N LEU A 9 -22.82 6.76 27.24
CA LEU A 9 -22.89 6.63 25.79
C LEU A 9 -21.78 5.67 25.38
N THR A 10 -22.04 4.37 25.41
CA THR A 10 -21.23 3.43 24.64
C THR A 10 -21.53 3.73 23.18
N LEU A 11 -20.63 4.45 22.52
CA LEU A 11 -20.48 4.38 21.07
C LEU A 11 -20.09 2.93 20.76
N HIS A 12 -21.08 2.05 20.69
CA HIS A 12 -20.98 0.86 19.87
C HIS A 12 -21.01 1.37 18.43
N GLU A 13 -19.89 1.90 17.96
CA GLU A 13 -19.58 1.75 16.55
C GLU A 13 -19.59 0.25 16.32
N VAL A 14 -20.66 -0.25 15.71
CA VAL A 14 -20.76 -1.62 15.28
C VAL A 14 -19.76 -1.75 14.15
N TYR A 15 -18.48 -1.91 14.48
CA TYR A 15 -17.50 -2.41 13.55
C TYR A 15 -18.07 -3.76 13.10
N SER A 16 -18.57 -3.81 11.87
CA SER A 16 -19.03 -5.05 11.27
C SER A 16 -17.80 -5.94 11.15
N VAL A 17 -17.62 -6.82 12.14
CA VAL A 17 -16.56 -7.82 12.11
C VAL A 17 -16.85 -8.73 10.94
N CYS A 18 -15.87 -8.89 10.05
CA CYS A 18 -15.99 -9.86 8.97
C CYS A 18 -16.08 -11.25 9.60
N ASN A 19 -17.16 -11.98 9.30
CA ASN A 19 -17.40 -13.32 9.83
C ASN A 19 -17.46 -14.39 8.71
N VAL A 20 -17.02 -14.04 7.51
CA VAL A 20 -17.05 -14.94 6.35
C VAL A 20 -15.75 -15.74 6.31
N VAL A 21 -15.89 -17.05 6.48
CA VAL A 21 -14.76 -17.99 6.53
C VAL A 21 -13.86 -17.83 5.30
N ASN A 22 -12.54 -17.81 5.52
CA ASN A 22 -11.47 -17.73 4.51
C ASN A 22 -11.37 -16.43 3.70
N ILE A 23 -12.12 -15.37 4.00
CA ILE A 23 -11.96 -14.08 3.29
C ILE A 23 -11.72 -12.88 4.21
N CYS A 24 -11.81 -13.05 5.53
CA CYS A 24 -11.64 -11.97 6.47
C CYS A 24 -10.14 -11.61 6.65
N PRO A 25 -9.71 -10.36 6.35
CA PRO A 25 -8.30 -9.98 6.39
C PRO A 25 -7.69 -9.80 7.79
N ASP A 26 -8.47 -9.99 8.85
CA ASP A 26 -8.00 -10.12 10.23
C ASP A 26 -7.35 -11.49 10.49
N SER A 27 -7.65 -12.50 9.68
CA SER A 27 -6.99 -13.81 9.72
C SER A 27 -5.59 -13.74 9.13
N THR A 28 -4.58 -14.13 9.91
CA THR A 28 -3.19 -14.23 9.46
C THR A 28 -3.00 -15.15 8.25
N ALA A 29 -3.87 -16.17 8.10
CA ALA A 29 -3.85 -17.04 6.93
C ALA A 29 -4.30 -16.30 5.66
N VAL A 30 -5.33 -15.45 5.77
CA VAL A 30 -5.81 -14.61 4.66
C VAL A 30 -4.80 -13.52 4.32
N GLN A 31 -4.20 -12.89 5.34
CA GLN A 31 -3.10 -11.94 5.15
C GLN A 31 -1.93 -12.59 4.39
N ALA A 32 -1.57 -13.82 4.78
CA ALA A 32 -0.52 -14.59 4.11
C ALA A 32 -0.89 -14.92 2.66
N GLU A 33 -2.13 -15.31 2.37
CA GLU A 33 -2.63 -15.52 1.00
C GLU A 33 -2.43 -14.27 0.13
N ILE A 34 -2.91 -13.12 0.61
CA ILE A 34 -2.80 -11.82 -0.08
C ILE A 34 -1.33 -11.49 -0.35
N LEU A 35 -0.48 -11.58 0.68
CA LEU A 35 0.94 -11.25 0.56
C LEU A 35 1.70 -12.19 -0.36
N ASN A 36 1.40 -13.49 -0.30
CA ASN A 36 2.04 -14.48 -1.13
C ASN A 36 1.73 -14.24 -2.60
N GLN A 37 0.47 -13.94 -2.93
CA GLN A 37 0.06 -13.68 -4.31
C GLN A 37 0.70 -12.40 -4.86
N HIS A 38 0.66 -11.30 -4.11
CA HIS A 38 1.35 -10.07 -4.50
C HIS A 38 2.85 -10.29 -4.70
N ASN A 39 3.52 -10.93 -3.74
CA ASN A 39 4.95 -11.16 -3.83
C ASN A 39 5.33 -12.17 -4.91
N ALA A 40 4.47 -13.13 -5.26
CA ALA A 40 4.69 -14.02 -6.40
C ALA A 40 4.74 -13.22 -7.71
N PHE A 41 3.76 -12.34 -7.94
CA PHE A 41 3.72 -11.46 -9.09
C PHE A 41 4.92 -10.51 -9.15
N ARG A 42 5.29 -9.91 -8.02
CA ARG A 42 6.45 -8.99 -7.92
C ARG A 42 7.76 -9.66 -8.34
N ARG A 43 7.93 -10.96 -8.06
CA ARG A 43 9.12 -11.74 -8.46
C ARG A 43 9.15 -12.10 -9.94
N ALA A 44 7.99 -12.09 -10.59
CA ALA A 44 7.76 -12.62 -11.93
C ALA A 44 7.62 -11.53 -13.01
N VAL A 45 7.83 -10.26 -12.66
CA VAL A 45 7.73 -9.14 -13.62
C VAL A 45 8.70 -9.31 -14.79
N THR A 46 8.23 -8.93 -15.97
CA THR A 46 9.00 -8.93 -17.22
C THR A 46 8.83 -7.56 -17.89
N PRO A 47 9.92 -6.83 -18.19
CA PRO A 47 11.32 -7.16 -17.91
C PRO A 47 11.62 -7.22 -16.40
N THR A 48 12.71 -7.87 -16.02
CA THR A 48 13.06 -8.04 -14.60
C THR A 48 13.35 -6.70 -13.93
N ALA A 49 12.97 -6.58 -12.66
CA ALA A 49 13.19 -5.38 -11.87
C ALA A 49 14.44 -5.49 -11.00
N ARG A 50 15.26 -4.43 -10.96
CA ARG A 50 16.44 -4.35 -10.08
C ARG A 50 16.16 -3.85 -8.67
N ASP A 51 14.99 -3.25 -8.45
CA ASP A 51 14.64 -2.49 -7.24
C ASP A 51 13.25 -2.82 -6.66
N MET A 52 12.66 -3.96 -7.05
CA MET A 52 11.33 -4.36 -6.60
C MET A 52 11.32 -4.71 -5.11
N LEU A 53 10.62 -3.95 -4.27
CA LEU A 53 10.54 -4.24 -2.84
C LEU A 53 9.67 -5.47 -2.54
N LYS A 54 9.93 -6.14 -1.42
CA LYS A 54 9.05 -7.15 -0.82
C LYS A 54 7.88 -6.44 -0.15
N MET A 55 6.67 -6.91 -0.40
CA MET A 55 5.48 -6.40 0.24
C MET A 55 5.25 -7.07 1.60
N SER A 56 4.90 -6.29 2.62
CA SER A 56 4.52 -6.73 3.97
C SER A 56 3.11 -6.27 4.34
N TRP A 57 2.49 -6.91 5.32
CA TRP A 57 1.18 -6.47 5.83
C TRP A 57 1.30 -5.16 6.61
N SER A 58 0.23 -4.36 6.62
CA SER A 58 0.07 -3.19 7.49
C SER A 58 -1.34 -3.14 8.04
N GLU A 59 -1.43 -3.26 9.36
CA GLU A 59 -2.71 -3.18 10.07
C GLU A 59 -3.34 -1.79 9.94
N GLU A 60 -2.51 -0.74 9.85
CA GLU A 60 -3.01 0.62 9.66
C GLU A 60 -3.63 0.82 8.28
N ALA A 61 -3.02 0.26 7.23
CA ALA A 61 -3.61 0.25 5.90
C ALA A 61 -4.88 -0.61 5.85
N ALA A 62 -4.91 -1.74 6.55
CA ALA A 62 -6.07 -2.63 6.64
C ALA A 62 -7.25 -1.92 7.33
N ALA A 63 -6.99 -1.26 8.46
CA ALA A 63 -8.00 -0.47 9.16
C ALA A 63 -8.55 0.67 8.29
N SER A 64 -7.66 1.38 7.58
CA SER A 64 -8.04 2.48 6.67
C SER A 64 -8.97 1.99 5.55
N VAL A 65 -8.59 0.93 4.84
CA VAL A 65 -9.42 0.42 3.73
C VAL A 65 -10.67 -0.31 4.24
N GLN A 66 -10.63 -0.95 5.40
CA GLN A 66 -11.82 -1.54 6.01
C GLN A 66 -12.87 -0.47 6.31
N ALA A 67 -12.46 0.68 6.85
CA ALA A 67 -13.34 1.82 7.03
C ALA A 67 -13.92 2.32 5.70
N TRP A 68 -13.14 2.30 4.62
CA TRP A 68 -13.61 2.69 3.29
C TRP A 68 -14.64 1.70 2.71
N VAL A 69 -14.36 0.39 2.70
CA VAL A 69 -15.30 -0.60 2.13
C VAL A 69 -16.59 -0.71 2.94
N ASN A 70 -16.56 -0.41 4.25
CA ASN A 70 -17.77 -0.34 5.08
C ASN A 70 -18.74 0.77 4.64
N THR A 71 -18.28 1.78 3.88
CA THR A 71 -19.16 2.80 3.31
C THR A 71 -20.06 2.26 2.20
N CYS A 72 -19.72 1.11 1.61
CA CYS A 72 -20.44 0.51 0.50
C CYS A 72 -20.67 1.46 -0.68
N SER A 73 -19.74 2.40 -0.89
CA SER A 73 -19.81 3.40 -1.96
C SER A 73 -19.55 2.82 -3.35
N MET A 74 -18.94 1.63 -3.43
CA MET A 74 -18.61 0.95 -4.69
C MET A 74 -17.74 1.79 -5.64
N ALA A 75 -16.98 2.74 -5.09
CA ALA A 75 -16.17 3.67 -5.86
C ALA A 75 -14.89 4.05 -5.11
N HIS A 76 -13.92 4.60 -5.85
CA HIS A 76 -12.74 5.23 -5.23
C HIS A 76 -13.12 6.49 -4.46
N GLY A 77 -12.52 6.66 -3.29
CA GLY A 77 -12.69 7.85 -2.47
C GLY A 77 -11.81 9.03 -2.90
N PRO A 78 -11.95 10.19 -2.25
CA PRO A 78 -10.96 11.26 -2.36
C PRO A 78 -9.60 10.77 -1.81
N PRO A 79 -8.46 11.34 -2.23
CA PRO A 79 -7.14 11.00 -1.68
C PRO A 79 -7.06 11.00 -0.15
N SER A 80 -7.85 11.86 0.51
CA SER A 80 -7.94 11.94 1.98
C SER A 80 -8.47 10.65 2.63
N SER A 81 -9.16 9.77 1.91
CA SER A 81 -9.64 8.48 2.43
C SER A 81 -8.57 7.38 2.49
N ARG A 82 -7.36 7.67 2.02
CA ARG A 82 -6.27 6.70 1.89
C ARG A 82 -4.92 7.33 2.23
N MET A 83 -4.84 7.92 3.43
CA MET A 83 -3.63 8.55 3.95
C MET A 83 -3.04 7.72 5.09
N LEU A 84 -1.74 7.44 5.03
CA LEU A 84 -0.99 6.88 6.15
C LEU A 84 0.11 7.86 6.56
N GLY A 85 -0.13 8.58 7.66
CA GLY A 85 0.64 9.76 8.03
C GLY A 85 0.49 10.87 6.98
N SER A 86 1.59 11.44 6.52
CA SER A 86 1.60 12.50 5.50
C SER A 86 1.55 11.99 4.06
N TYR A 87 1.32 10.70 3.85
CA TYR A 87 1.52 10.05 2.56
C TYR A 87 0.26 9.38 2.04
N GLU A 88 -0.04 9.66 0.77
CA GLU A 88 -1.13 8.99 0.06
C GLU A 88 -0.76 7.54 -0.25
N MET A 89 -1.72 6.64 -0.03
CA MET A 89 -1.69 5.24 -0.42
C MET A 89 -2.39 5.05 -1.77
N GLY A 90 -2.00 3.99 -2.50
CA GLY A 90 -2.77 3.51 -3.65
C GLY A 90 -4.00 2.73 -3.19
N GLU A 91 -4.91 2.41 -4.11
CA GLU A 91 -6.12 1.66 -3.80
C GLU A 91 -6.56 0.83 -4.99
N ASN A 92 -6.89 -0.44 -4.75
CA ASN A 92 -7.61 -1.29 -5.70
C ASN A 92 -8.90 -1.77 -5.06
N LEU A 93 -9.97 -1.82 -5.84
CA LEU A 93 -11.31 -2.19 -5.40
C LEU A 93 -11.85 -3.33 -6.26
N PHE A 94 -12.69 -4.18 -5.67
CA PHE A 94 -13.33 -5.29 -6.38
C PHE A 94 -14.73 -5.54 -5.83
N MET A 95 -15.67 -5.89 -6.71
CA MET A 95 -17.08 -6.12 -6.36
C MET A 95 -17.55 -7.46 -6.92
N SER A 96 -18.36 -8.18 -6.15
CA SER A 96 -18.92 -9.46 -6.59
C SER A 96 -20.24 -9.77 -5.87
N GLY A 97 -21.17 -10.43 -6.55
CA GLY A 97 -22.40 -10.97 -5.93
C GLY A 97 -22.17 -12.26 -5.13
N THR A 98 -20.97 -12.82 -5.19
CA THR A 98 -20.55 -14.02 -4.42
C THR A 98 -19.21 -13.77 -3.74
N SER A 99 -18.94 -14.49 -2.65
CA SER A 99 -17.64 -14.41 -1.99
C SER A 99 -16.54 -14.95 -2.90
N LYS A 100 -15.44 -14.20 -2.97
CA LYS A 100 -14.22 -14.54 -3.70
C LYS A 100 -13.05 -14.66 -2.74
N ASN A 101 -12.17 -15.64 -2.98
CA ASN A 101 -10.89 -15.71 -2.29
C ASN A 101 -9.97 -14.57 -2.75
N TRP A 102 -8.96 -14.25 -1.96
CA TRP A 102 -8.08 -13.13 -2.24
C TRP A 102 -7.12 -13.40 -3.39
N THR A 103 -6.76 -14.67 -3.64
CA THR A 103 -5.94 -15.06 -4.78
C THR A 103 -6.59 -14.66 -6.11
N GLU A 104 -7.89 -14.92 -6.27
CA GLU A 104 -8.68 -14.51 -7.45
C GLU A 104 -8.68 -12.99 -7.61
N ILE A 105 -8.95 -12.25 -6.52
CA ILE A 105 -9.06 -10.79 -6.53
C ILE A 105 -7.72 -10.13 -6.88
N VAL A 106 -6.65 -10.53 -6.19
CA VAL A 106 -5.30 -9.99 -6.43
C VAL A 106 -4.83 -10.30 -7.84
N THR A 107 -5.18 -11.47 -8.38
CA THR A 107 -4.89 -11.83 -9.78
C THR A 107 -5.62 -10.93 -10.76
N ALA A 108 -6.88 -10.58 -10.50
CA ALA A 108 -7.63 -9.67 -11.36
C ALA A 108 -6.96 -8.28 -11.42
N TRP A 109 -6.53 -7.75 -10.27
CA TRP A 109 -5.85 -6.45 -10.18
C TRP A 109 -4.44 -6.46 -10.79
N HIS A 110 -3.73 -7.59 -10.74
CA HIS A 110 -2.35 -7.69 -11.23
C HIS A 110 -2.22 -7.36 -12.74
N SER A 111 -3.31 -7.46 -13.50
CA SER A 111 -3.32 -7.09 -14.92
C SER A 111 -2.96 -5.63 -15.20
N GLU A 112 -3.00 -4.74 -14.20
CA GLU A 112 -2.68 -3.32 -14.36
C GLU A 112 -1.18 -3.01 -14.24
N VAL A 113 -0.62 -2.91 -13.02
CA VAL A 113 0.74 -2.42 -12.77
C VAL A 113 1.33 -2.97 -11.45
N VAL A 114 2.62 -3.32 -11.46
CA VAL A 114 3.38 -3.72 -10.25
C VAL A 114 4.38 -2.63 -9.85
N TRP A 115 4.07 -1.86 -8.82
CA TRP A 115 4.88 -0.70 -8.41
C TRP A 115 6.01 -1.06 -7.42
N ASN A 116 7.26 -0.70 -7.71
CA ASN A 116 8.44 -1.08 -6.91
C ASN A 116 8.33 -0.63 -5.46
N SER A 117 7.84 0.58 -5.21
CA SER A 117 7.90 1.26 -3.93
C SER A 117 6.67 1.08 -3.05
N SER A 118 5.66 0.37 -3.54
CA SER A 118 4.48 -0.03 -2.78
C SER A 118 4.79 -1.30 -2.00
N TYR A 119 5.31 -1.14 -0.78
CA TYR A 119 5.89 -2.23 0.01
C TYR A 119 5.09 -2.60 1.25
N LYS A 120 4.03 -1.87 1.59
CA LYS A 120 3.02 -2.34 2.55
C LYS A 120 1.65 -2.42 1.89
N VAL A 121 0.87 -3.40 2.30
CA VAL A 121 -0.53 -3.56 1.90
C VAL A 121 -1.38 -3.87 3.11
N GLY A 122 -2.60 -3.35 3.12
CA GLY A 122 -3.67 -3.80 3.99
C GLY A 122 -4.96 -3.86 3.21
N CYS A 123 -5.82 -4.80 3.56
CA CYS A 123 -7.04 -5.09 2.80
C CYS A 123 -8.25 -5.19 3.72
N GLY A 124 -9.43 -5.00 3.14
CA GLY A 124 -10.71 -5.01 3.83
C GLY A 124 -11.80 -5.59 2.94
N VAL A 125 -12.84 -6.11 3.57
CA VAL A 125 -14.03 -6.63 2.88
C VAL A 125 -15.28 -6.25 3.66
N ALA A 126 -16.34 -5.88 2.95
CA ALA A 126 -17.66 -5.65 3.50
C ALA A 126 -18.73 -6.39 2.69
N LEU A 127 -19.75 -6.91 3.36
CA LEU A 127 -20.98 -7.34 2.72
C LEU A 127 -21.96 -6.16 2.73
N CYS A 128 -22.22 -5.62 1.55
CA CYS A 128 -23.03 -4.43 1.35
C CYS A 128 -24.49 -4.77 1.05
N PRO A 129 -25.42 -3.78 1.17
CA PRO A 129 -26.82 -3.96 0.78
C PRO A 129 -26.97 -4.56 -0.62
N GLY A 130 -27.94 -5.44 -0.79
CA GLY A 130 -28.12 -6.22 -2.02
C GLY A 130 -27.19 -7.44 -2.14
N SER A 131 -26.58 -7.87 -1.02
CA SER A 131 -25.69 -9.04 -0.96
C SER A 131 -24.47 -8.94 -1.86
N VAL A 132 -23.92 -7.73 -2.00
CA VAL A 132 -22.72 -7.46 -2.78
C VAL A 132 -21.50 -7.46 -1.87
N TYR A 133 -20.51 -8.28 -2.18
CA TYR A 133 -19.21 -8.23 -1.53
C TYR A 133 -18.37 -7.10 -2.13
N PHE A 134 -17.90 -6.20 -1.28
CA PHE A 134 -17.01 -5.11 -1.65
C PHE A 134 -15.64 -5.30 -0.99
N TYR A 135 -14.62 -5.47 -1.81
CA TYR A 135 -13.24 -5.70 -1.41
C TYR A 135 -12.40 -4.48 -1.74
N GLY A 136 -11.40 -4.23 -0.91
CA GLY A 136 -10.40 -3.21 -1.18
C GLY A 136 -9.05 -3.57 -0.59
N CYS A 137 -7.98 -3.16 -1.27
CA CYS A 137 -6.64 -3.10 -0.69
C CYS A 137 -6.07 -1.69 -0.88
N GLN A 138 -5.41 -1.18 0.16
CA GLN A 138 -4.64 0.05 0.09
C GLN A 138 -3.14 -0.25 0.18
N TYR A 139 -2.36 0.47 -0.61
CA TYR A 139 -0.94 0.19 -0.84
C TYR A 139 -0.08 1.37 -0.41
N TYR A 140 0.77 1.15 0.58
CA TYR A 140 1.75 2.15 0.98
C TYR A 140 3.08 1.88 0.28
N ARG A 141 3.56 2.78 -0.59
CA ARG A 141 3.00 4.11 -0.94
C ARG A 141 2.18 4.05 -2.23
N ALA A 142 1.45 5.12 -2.54
CA ALA A 142 0.81 5.27 -3.84
C ALA A 142 1.80 5.06 -4.99
N GLY A 143 1.29 4.49 -6.08
CA GLY A 143 2.03 4.28 -7.32
C GLY A 143 1.22 4.78 -8.52
N ASN A 144 1.44 4.17 -9.67
CA ASN A 144 0.71 4.41 -10.92
C ASN A 144 0.77 5.88 -11.37
N TYR A 145 1.92 6.52 -11.18
CA TYR A 145 2.14 7.89 -11.64
C TYR A 145 2.25 7.94 -13.16
N ARG A 146 1.42 8.78 -13.79
CA ARG A 146 1.33 8.90 -15.26
C ARG A 146 2.69 9.23 -15.86
N GLY A 147 3.11 8.43 -16.84
CA GLY A 147 4.37 8.63 -17.56
C GLY A 147 5.62 8.21 -16.79
N VAL A 148 5.48 7.54 -15.64
CA VAL A 148 6.61 7.05 -14.85
C VAL A 148 6.62 5.53 -14.86
N ALA A 149 7.79 4.95 -15.15
CA ALA A 149 7.98 3.51 -15.12
C ALA A 149 7.76 2.97 -13.69
N PRO A 150 7.08 1.81 -13.53
CA PRO A 150 6.69 1.31 -12.21
C PRO A 150 7.84 0.72 -11.40
N TYR A 151 8.95 0.39 -12.06
CA TYR A 151 10.18 -0.11 -11.46
C TYR A 151 11.35 0.17 -12.40
N LYS A 152 12.58 0.00 -11.93
CA LYS A 152 13.76 0.08 -12.79
C LYS A 152 14.05 -1.29 -13.40
N GLU A 153 14.19 -1.33 -14.71
CA GLU A 153 14.61 -2.54 -15.40
C GLU A 153 16.07 -2.88 -15.06
N GLY A 154 16.36 -4.18 -14.94
CA GLY A 154 17.72 -4.66 -14.75
C GLY A 154 17.78 -6.03 -14.07
N ALA A 155 19.01 -6.46 -13.78
CA ALA A 155 19.25 -7.70 -13.04
C ALA A 155 18.54 -7.64 -11.68
N THR A 156 17.82 -8.72 -11.35
CA THR A 156 17.08 -8.86 -10.10
C THR A 156 17.93 -8.45 -8.89
N CYS A 157 17.37 -7.59 -8.03
CA CYS A 157 18.02 -7.08 -6.82
C CYS A 157 19.35 -6.32 -7.02
N ALA A 158 19.69 -5.85 -8.23
CA ALA A 158 20.94 -5.11 -8.42
C ALA A 158 21.02 -3.78 -7.65
N ASP A 159 19.90 -3.20 -7.23
CA ASP A 159 19.86 -2.01 -6.34
C ASP A 159 19.85 -2.36 -4.84
N CYS A 160 19.81 -3.65 -4.48
CA CYS A 160 19.72 -4.11 -3.10
C CYS A 160 20.50 -5.43 -2.85
N PRO A 161 21.78 -5.53 -3.24
CA PRO A 161 22.51 -6.80 -3.19
C PRO A 161 22.61 -7.41 -1.79
N ASN A 162 22.69 -6.55 -0.76
CA ASN A 162 22.78 -6.96 0.65
C ASN A 162 21.41 -7.02 1.36
N SER A 163 20.31 -6.86 0.62
CA SER A 163 18.95 -6.82 1.16
C SER A 163 17.97 -7.40 0.16
N CYS A 164 18.30 -8.59 -0.35
CA CYS A 164 17.49 -9.32 -1.33
C CYS A 164 17.01 -10.64 -0.73
N GLU A 165 15.70 -10.83 -0.70
CA GLU A 165 15.07 -12.08 -0.28
C GLU A 165 14.18 -12.60 -1.39
N ASN A 166 14.50 -13.79 -1.92
CA ASN A 166 13.72 -14.45 -2.96
C ASN A 166 13.30 -13.47 -4.08
N LYS A 167 14.31 -12.82 -4.70
CA LYS A 167 14.17 -11.86 -5.81
C LYS A 167 13.53 -10.50 -5.47
N LEU A 168 13.30 -10.18 -4.19
CA LEU A 168 12.69 -8.91 -3.76
C LEU A 168 13.59 -8.17 -2.77
N CYS A 169 13.68 -6.85 -2.92
CA CYS A 169 14.42 -5.97 -2.01
C CYS A 169 13.70 -5.82 -0.66
N THR A 170 14.44 -5.75 0.45
CA THR A 170 13.87 -5.66 1.82
C THR A 170 14.28 -4.40 2.58
N ASN A 171 14.86 -3.43 1.88
CA ASN A 171 15.43 -2.19 2.40
C ASN A 171 14.67 -0.93 1.91
N PRO A 172 13.38 -0.75 2.24
CA PRO A 172 12.62 0.43 1.82
C PRO A 172 13.13 1.72 2.48
N CYS A 173 13.22 2.81 1.71
CA CYS A 173 13.45 4.15 2.26
C CYS A 173 12.18 4.68 2.94
N PRO A 174 12.25 5.13 4.21
CA PRO A 174 11.08 5.65 4.93
C PRO A 174 10.68 7.07 4.47
N TYR A 175 11.50 7.76 3.69
CA TYR A 175 11.25 9.12 3.22
C TYR A 175 10.77 9.13 1.76
N ILE A 176 10.06 10.19 1.35
CA ILE A 176 9.71 10.45 -0.06
C ILE A 176 10.35 11.76 -0.50
N ASN A 177 10.84 11.81 -1.74
CA ASN A 177 11.19 13.06 -2.40
C ASN A 177 9.93 13.79 -2.85
N LYS A 178 9.84 15.08 -2.56
CA LYS A 178 8.74 15.94 -3.02
C LYS A 178 8.72 16.10 -4.54
N TYR A 179 9.90 16.07 -5.18
CA TYR A 179 10.07 16.32 -6.60
C TYR A 179 10.80 15.18 -7.36
N VAL A 180 10.43 14.93 -8.61
CA VAL A 180 11.02 13.89 -9.48
C VAL A 180 12.43 14.26 -9.90
N ASN A 181 12.72 15.55 -10.04
CA ASN A 181 14.05 16.06 -10.40
C ASN A 181 15.01 16.19 -9.20
N CYS A 182 14.67 15.61 -8.05
CA CYS A 182 15.52 15.65 -6.86
C CYS A 182 16.94 15.08 -7.10
N ALA A 183 17.11 14.17 -8.07
CA ALA A 183 18.44 13.70 -8.47
C ALA A 183 19.30 14.83 -9.03
N ALA A 184 18.76 15.62 -9.97
CA ALA A 184 19.44 16.79 -10.54
C ALA A 184 19.67 17.87 -9.48
N MET A 185 18.70 18.12 -8.60
CA MET A 185 18.87 19.08 -7.49
C MET A 185 20.02 18.70 -6.55
N LYS A 186 20.12 17.41 -6.20
CA LYS A 186 21.22 16.89 -5.37
C LYS A 186 22.57 17.02 -6.06
N GLU A 187 22.65 16.76 -7.37
CA GLU A 187 23.87 16.91 -8.14
C GLU A 187 24.35 18.37 -8.19
N GLN A 188 23.43 19.32 -8.33
CA GLN A 188 23.74 20.73 -8.46
C GLN A 188 24.10 21.42 -7.14
N ALA A 189 23.37 21.13 -6.05
CA ALA A 189 23.49 21.89 -4.80
C ALA A 189 23.85 21.03 -3.58
N GLY A 190 23.87 19.70 -3.71
CA GLY A 190 24.18 18.79 -2.63
C GLY A 190 23.12 18.75 -1.52
N CYS A 191 23.27 17.80 -0.60
CA CYS A 191 22.36 17.63 0.54
C CYS A 191 22.62 18.61 1.70
N SER A 192 23.71 19.38 1.64
CA SER A 192 23.96 20.47 2.58
C SER A 192 23.09 21.70 2.28
N ASN A 193 22.51 21.81 1.08
CA ASN A 193 21.56 22.86 0.75
C ASN A 193 20.24 22.61 1.51
N PRO A 194 19.74 23.58 2.31
CA PRO A 194 18.53 23.39 3.13
C PRO A 194 17.26 23.04 2.32
N LEU A 195 17.12 23.59 1.11
CA LEU A 195 15.97 23.31 0.25
C LEU A 195 16.04 21.89 -0.33
N VAL A 196 17.22 21.46 -0.78
CA VAL A 196 17.42 20.10 -1.28
C VAL A 196 17.20 19.10 -0.16
N TYR A 197 17.73 19.36 1.04
CA TYR A 197 17.50 18.48 2.19
C TYR A 197 16.01 18.35 2.53
N ALA A 198 15.29 19.47 2.55
CA ALA A 198 13.86 19.50 2.88
C ALA A 198 12.96 18.88 1.79
N TRP A 199 13.29 19.08 0.51
CA TRP A 199 12.46 18.61 -0.61
C TRP A 199 12.86 17.22 -1.10
N CYS A 200 14.10 16.80 -0.89
CA CYS A 200 14.65 15.54 -1.39
C CYS A 200 15.20 14.66 -0.26
N PRO A 201 14.47 14.47 0.86
CA PRO A 201 15.00 13.78 2.03
C PRO A 201 15.34 12.31 1.73
N ALA A 202 14.62 11.66 0.80
CA ALA A 202 14.94 10.28 0.44
C ALA A 202 16.32 10.19 -0.22
N LEU A 203 16.66 11.07 -1.15
CA LEU A 203 17.99 11.07 -1.78
C LEU A 203 19.12 11.50 -0.85
N CYS A 204 18.82 12.25 0.21
CA CYS A 204 19.80 12.71 1.18
C CYS A 204 20.01 11.75 2.35
N LEU A 205 18.97 11.02 2.76
CA LEU A 205 19.00 10.18 3.96
C LEU A 205 19.04 8.67 3.65
N CYS A 206 18.71 8.25 2.43
CA CYS A 206 18.65 6.84 2.04
C CYS A 206 19.72 6.50 1.00
N THR A 207 20.95 6.27 1.44
CA THR A 207 22.07 5.91 0.56
C THR A 207 22.08 4.44 0.15
N THR A 208 21.55 3.55 0.99
CA THR A 208 21.57 2.08 0.79
C THR A 208 20.16 1.47 0.74
N LYS A 209 19.13 2.28 0.54
CA LYS A 209 17.72 1.87 0.58
C LYS A 209 17.04 2.16 -0.76
N ILE A 210 16.02 1.38 -1.11
CA ILE A 210 15.20 1.64 -2.29
C ILE A 210 14.39 2.91 -2.06
N ILE A 211 14.64 3.93 -2.88
CA ILE A 211 13.96 5.22 -2.81
C ILE A 211 12.63 5.13 -3.58
N PRO A 212 11.51 5.54 -2.98
CA PRO A 212 10.23 5.57 -3.66
C PRO A 212 10.23 6.61 -4.79
N ILE A 213 9.47 6.30 -5.84
CA ILE A 213 9.24 7.22 -6.94
C ILE A 213 8.38 8.41 -6.43
N ALA A 214 8.74 9.63 -6.82
CA ALA A 214 8.03 10.85 -6.41
C ALA A 214 6.81 11.13 -7.30
N LYS A 215 5.79 11.79 -6.74
CA LYS A 215 4.52 12.13 -7.42
C LYS A 215 4.60 13.40 -8.29
N LYS A 216 5.46 14.34 -7.90
CA LYS A 216 5.70 15.64 -8.55
C LYS A 216 7.18 15.80 -8.78
#